data_AF-A0A931RKT0-F1
#
_entry.id   AF-A0A931RKT0-F1
#
_cell.length_a   1.000
_cell.length_b   1.000
_cell.length_c   1.000
_cell.angle_alpha   90.00
_cell.angle_beta   90.00
_cell.angle_gamma   90.00
#
_symmetry.space_group_name_H-M   'P 1'
#
loop_
_entity.id
_entity.type
_entity.pdbx_description
1 polymer ?
#
loop_
_entity_poly.entity_id
_entity_poly.type
_entity_poly.pdbx_seq_one_letter_code
_entity_poly.pdbx_strand_id
1 'polypeptide(L)'
;MRCVTADVQNSLTETSELNNVWSGPLPITSSKSEEVATPAATIEVAETATASAGLLPDNPFYVFKDIGRGIQSVLTFDDAKKAELKNKFANEKIAEAGALIGKGKFDKAADHLKSYGEDVAEVGDLANKVAKTDKTKAEGIITQALSDQIRNQAVVDSIGAQASDSKKGEVKEVKTKTGQVIGGMVVALNDSSKIEEIVSQVGIENIPTNTITTIQNTLDTTSSQPASPSGDLGESVQVVPNKTEGPDLIVDSITVSGDRKATV
;
A
#
# COMPACT_ATOMS: atom_id res chain seq x y z
N MET A 1 -72.34 -5.85 -26.91
CA MET A 1 -72.09 -7.30 -26.82
C MET A 1 -71.07 -7.51 -25.71
N ARG A 2 -71.41 -7.78 -24.45
CA ARG A 2 -71.87 -9.06 -23.84
C ARG A 2 -70.98 -10.25 -24.25
N CYS A 3 -70.07 -10.65 -23.36
CA CYS A 3 -70.12 -11.88 -22.54
C CYS A 3 -69.33 -13.01 -23.28
N VAL A 4 -68.54 -13.91 -22.71
CA VAL A 4 -68.70 -14.77 -21.51
C VAL A 4 -67.32 -15.38 -21.17
N THR A 5 -67.06 -15.55 -19.88
CA THR A 5 -66.03 -16.36 -19.20
C THR A 5 -66.19 -17.87 -19.38
N ALA A 6 -65.11 -18.64 -19.43
CA ALA A 6 -65.14 -20.00 -18.88
C ALA A 6 -63.74 -20.43 -18.40
N ASP A 7 -63.74 -20.76 -17.11
CA ASP A 7 -62.76 -21.51 -16.32
C ASP A 7 -62.72 -22.99 -16.78
N VAL A 8 -62.03 -23.84 -16.01
CA VAL A 8 -62.31 -25.29 -15.79
C VAL A 8 -61.18 -26.28 -16.16
N GLN A 9 -60.54 -26.74 -15.07
CA GLN A 9 -60.15 -28.12 -14.70
C GLN A 9 -58.77 -28.71 -15.04
N ASN A 10 -57.92 -28.67 -14.01
CA ASN A 10 -57.37 -29.82 -13.28
C ASN A 10 -57.92 -31.22 -13.64
N SER A 11 -57.04 -32.15 -13.99
CA SER A 11 -57.28 -33.60 -13.92
C SER A 11 -55.98 -34.33 -13.60
N LEU A 12 -55.95 -34.92 -12.41
CA LEU A 12 -54.95 -35.86 -11.92
C LEU A 12 -54.99 -37.16 -12.73
N THR A 13 -53.84 -37.80 -12.91
CA THR A 13 -53.76 -39.26 -12.98
C THR A 13 -52.73 -39.74 -11.97
N GLU A 14 -53.25 -40.46 -10.97
CA GLU A 14 -52.55 -41.32 -10.04
C GLU A 14 -52.00 -42.59 -10.71
N THR A 15 -51.27 -43.36 -9.88
CA THR A 15 -50.84 -44.77 -10.00
C THR A 15 -49.51 -44.96 -10.74
N SER A 16 -48.55 -45.78 -10.30
CA SER A 16 -48.53 -46.79 -9.23
C SER A 16 -47.06 -47.13 -8.91
N GLU A 17 -46.85 -47.46 -7.63
CA GLU A 17 -45.87 -48.39 -7.05
C GLU A 17 -44.80 -48.99 -7.97
N LEU A 18 -43.52 -48.89 -7.56
CA LEU A 18 -42.70 -50.06 -7.27
C LEU A 18 -41.50 -49.68 -6.38
N ASN A 19 -41.56 -50.17 -5.15
CA ASN A 19 -40.42 -50.43 -4.28
C ASN A 19 -39.30 -51.13 -5.05
N ASN A 20 -38.07 -50.63 -4.90
CA ASN A 20 -36.91 -51.51 -4.73
C ASN A 20 -35.83 -50.79 -3.92
N VAL A 21 -35.90 -51.05 -2.61
CA VAL A 21 -34.80 -50.89 -1.66
C VAL A 21 -33.68 -51.83 -2.11
N TRP A 22 -32.63 -51.27 -2.69
CA TRP A 22 -31.40 -51.98 -2.98
C TRP A 22 -30.47 -51.89 -1.77
N SER A 23 -30.47 -52.93 -0.94
CA SER A 23 -29.46 -53.19 0.10
C SER A 23 -28.27 -53.91 -0.54
N GLY A 24 -27.37 -53.14 -1.16
CA GLY A 24 -26.08 -53.63 -1.64
C GLY A 24 -24.93 -53.26 -0.69
N PRO A 25 -23.91 -54.10 -0.53
CA PRO A 25 -22.75 -53.79 0.31
C PRO A 25 -21.98 -52.59 -0.24
N LEU A 26 -21.57 -51.70 0.67
CA LEU A 26 -20.79 -50.50 0.41
C LEU A 26 -19.52 -50.83 -0.40
N PRO A 27 -19.27 -50.17 -1.55
CA PRO A 27 -17.94 -50.13 -2.11
C PRO A 27 -17.08 -49.19 -1.26
N ILE A 28 -16.25 -49.78 -0.40
CA ILE A 28 -15.05 -49.15 0.14
C ILE A 28 -14.09 -48.87 -1.02
N THR A 29 -14.18 -47.67 -1.59
CA THR A 29 -13.17 -47.16 -2.51
C THR A 29 -12.04 -46.52 -1.70
N SER A 30 -10.94 -47.26 -1.68
CA SER A 30 -9.61 -46.82 -1.32
C SER A 30 -9.21 -45.54 -2.07
N SER A 31 -8.68 -44.58 -1.31
CA SER A 31 -7.71 -43.56 -1.71
C SER A 31 -7.87 -42.89 -3.08
N LYS A 32 -8.41 -41.67 -3.08
CA LYS A 32 -7.82 -40.61 -3.87
C LYS A 32 -8.00 -39.31 -3.09
N SER A 33 -6.90 -38.91 -2.46
CA SER A 33 -6.67 -37.58 -1.89
C SER A 33 -7.30 -36.53 -2.81
N GLU A 34 -8.25 -35.77 -2.29
CA GLU A 34 -8.63 -34.49 -2.88
C GLU A 34 -7.36 -33.64 -2.90
N GLU A 35 -6.86 -33.49 -4.12
CA GLU A 35 -5.84 -32.55 -4.50
C GLU A 35 -6.41 -31.17 -4.23
N VAL A 36 -6.10 -30.66 -3.04
CA VAL A 36 -6.20 -29.24 -2.70
C VAL A 36 -5.50 -28.49 -3.82
N ALA A 37 -6.29 -27.76 -4.60
CA ALA A 37 -5.81 -26.88 -5.65
C ALA A 37 -4.84 -25.87 -5.03
N THR A 38 -3.54 -26.15 -5.11
CA THR A 38 -2.51 -25.18 -4.79
C THR A 38 -2.46 -24.08 -5.85
N PRO A 39 -2.19 -22.84 -5.45
CA PRO A 39 -2.48 -21.62 -6.19
C PRO A 39 -1.37 -21.32 -7.20
N ALA A 40 -1.60 -21.62 -8.48
CA ALA A 40 -0.69 -21.24 -9.55
C ALA A 40 -0.39 -19.72 -9.56
N ALA A 41 -1.35 -18.89 -9.15
CA ALA A 41 -1.19 -17.43 -9.05
C ALA A 41 -0.24 -16.95 -7.94
N THR A 42 0.07 -17.77 -6.92
CA THR A 42 1.00 -17.38 -5.85
C THR A 42 2.47 -17.63 -6.22
N ILE A 43 2.72 -18.54 -7.16
CA ILE A 43 4.09 -18.91 -7.56
C ILE A 43 4.70 -17.87 -8.51
N GLU A 44 3.92 -17.26 -9.41
CA GLU A 44 4.43 -16.20 -10.30
C GLU A 44 4.84 -14.92 -9.55
N VAL A 45 4.11 -14.54 -8.50
CA VAL A 45 4.47 -13.39 -7.64
C VAL A 45 5.76 -13.66 -6.85
N ALA A 46 6.01 -14.93 -6.51
CA ALA A 46 7.26 -15.31 -5.84
C ALA A 46 8.46 -15.27 -6.79
N GLU A 47 8.31 -15.71 -8.06
CA GLU A 47 9.41 -15.66 -9.03
C GLU A 47 9.80 -14.22 -9.40
N THR A 48 8.84 -13.30 -9.58
CA THR A 48 9.16 -11.89 -9.85
C THR A 48 9.83 -11.16 -8.68
N ALA A 49 9.67 -11.65 -7.43
CA ALA A 49 10.32 -11.10 -6.24
C ALA A 49 11.72 -11.71 -5.94
N THR A 50 12.17 -12.74 -6.66
CA THR A 50 13.36 -13.54 -6.28
C THR A 50 14.72 -12.99 -6.72
N ALA A 51 14.80 -11.92 -7.50
CA ALA A 51 16.09 -11.46 -8.05
C ALA A 51 17.11 -10.97 -7.00
N SER A 52 16.75 -10.82 -5.72
CA SER A 52 17.71 -10.46 -4.65
C SER A 52 17.28 -10.91 -3.24
N ALA A 53 16.59 -12.04 -3.10
CA ALA A 53 16.29 -12.58 -1.76
C ALA A 53 17.56 -13.18 -1.15
N GLY A 54 18.33 -12.36 -0.42
CA GLY A 54 19.50 -12.79 0.35
C GLY A 54 19.12 -13.62 1.58
N LEU A 55 19.82 -13.43 2.70
CA LEU A 55 19.48 -14.10 3.96
C LEU A 55 18.03 -13.80 4.37
N LEU A 56 17.21 -14.84 4.51
CA LEU A 56 15.81 -14.73 4.91
C LEU A 56 15.68 -14.40 6.40
N PRO A 57 14.59 -13.73 6.78
CA PRO A 57 14.35 -13.37 8.17
C PRO A 57 13.97 -14.55 9.07
N ASP A 58 13.75 -15.74 8.51
CA ASP A 58 13.58 -16.96 9.30
C ASP A 58 14.92 -17.56 9.80
N ASN A 59 16.06 -16.94 9.44
CA ASN A 59 17.39 -17.37 9.84
C ASN A 59 17.89 -16.59 11.09
N PRO A 60 18.44 -17.26 12.13
CA PRO A 60 19.00 -16.61 13.32
C PRO A 60 20.13 -15.60 13.03
N PHE A 61 20.83 -15.73 11.90
CA PHE A 61 21.86 -14.76 11.49
C PHE A 61 21.28 -13.48 10.86
N TYR A 62 19.96 -13.37 10.68
CA TYR A 62 19.29 -12.18 10.15
C TYR A 62 19.49 -10.95 11.03
N VAL A 63 19.63 -11.13 12.34
CA VAL A 63 19.90 -10.04 13.29
C VAL A 63 21.15 -9.24 12.90
N PHE A 64 22.18 -9.90 12.36
CA PHE A 64 23.38 -9.22 11.87
C PHE A 64 23.11 -8.37 10.60
N LYS A 65 22.14 -8.77 9.79
CA LYS A 65 21.71 -8.00 8.61
C LYS A 65 21.10 -6.67 9.03
N ASP A 66 20.17 -6.68 9.97
CA ASP A 66 19.54 -5.45 10.48
C ASP A 66 20.54 -4.54 11.21
N ILE A 67 21.50 -5.12 11.95
CA ILE A 67 22.60 -4.35 12.53
C ILE A 67 23.44 -3.67 11.43
N GLY A 68 23.81 -4.40 10.37
CA GLY A 68 24.53 -3.85 9.23
C GLY A 68 23.76 -2.71 8.54
N ARG A 69 22.45 -2.89 8.33
CA ARG A 69 21.56 -1.86 7.77
C ARG A 69 21.51 -0.61 8.66
N GLY A 70 21.43 -0.80 9.98
CA GLY A 70 21.47 0.28 10.96
C GLY A 70 22.78 1.07 10.91
N ILE A 71 23.93 0.38 10.92
CA ILE A 71 25.25 1.01 10.83
C ILE A 71 25.38 1.80 9.52
N GLN A 72 24.99 1.19 8.40
CA GLN A 72 25.06 1.85 7.09
C GLN A 72 24.15 3.10 7.03
N SER A 73 22.97 3.04 7.65
CA SER A 73 22.06 4.18 7.74
C SER A 73 22.63 5.33 8.56
N VAL A 74 23.31 5.03 9.67
CA VAL A 74 23.95 6.04 10.54
C VAL A 74 25.15 6.69 9.86
N LEU A 75 25.93 5.91 9.11
CA LEU A 75 27.11 6.41 8.38
C LEU A 75 26.77 7.13 7.07
N THR A 76 25.52 7.05 6.61
CA THR A 76 25.05 7.76 5.43
C THR A 76 24.48 9.12 5.84
N PHE A 77 25.31 10.16 5.79
CA PHE A 77 24.93 11.51 6.22
C PHE A 77 24.19 12.34 5.15
N ASP A 78 24.29 11.96 3.87
CA ASP A 78 23.60 12.63 2.77
C ASP A 78 22.15 12.14 2.66
N ASP A 79 21.18 13.06 2.72
CA ASP A 79 19.74 12.72 2.72
C ASP A 79 19.32 11.97 1.45
N ALA A 80 19.89 12.32 0.30
CA ALA A 80 19.60 11.64 -0.95
C ALA A 80 20.16 10.21 -0.99
N LYS A 81 21.43 10.01 -0.60
CA LYS A 81 21.98 8.65 -0.45
C LYS A 81 21.22 7.85 0.59
N LYS A 82 20.74 8.49 1.66
CA LYS A 82 19.91 7.83 2.67
C LYS A 82 18.56 7.41 2.10
N ALA A 83 17.93 8.25 1.28
CA ALA A 83 16.68 7.90 0.59
C ALA A 83 16.88 6.70 -0.33
N GLU A 84 17.92 6.70 -1.16
CA GLU A 84 18.27 5.56 -2.03
C GLU A 84 18.52 4.28 -1.21
N LEU A 85 19.25 4.39 -0.11
CA LEU A 85 19.54 3.27 0.78
C LEU A 85 18.27 2.71 1.43
N LYS A 86 17.37 3.58 1.88
CA LYS A 86 16.07 3.20 2.45
C LYS A 86 15.17 2.53 1.42
N ASN A 87 15.14 3.03 0.19
CA ASN A 87 14.41 2.40 -0.90
C ASN A 87 14.96 0.99 -1.19
N LYS A 88 16.29 0.84 -1.17
CA LYS A 88 16.94 -0.48 -1.29
C LYS A 88 16.51 -1.43 -0.16
N PHE A 89 16.49 -0.98 1.09
CA PHE A 89 16.07 -1.83 2.21
C PHE A 89 14.59 -2.22 2.13
N ALA A 90 13.72 -1.31 1.70
CA ALA A 90 12.33 -1.64 1.41
C ALA A 90 12.22 -2.76 0.37
N ASN A 91 12.94 -2.64 -0.76
CA ASN A 91 12.96 -3.67 -1.81
C ASN A 91 13.51 -5.02 -1.33
N GLU A 92 14.53 -5.02 -0.48
CA GLU A 92 15.04 -6.26 0.12
C GLU A 92 14.01 -6.91 1.05
N LYS A 93 13.35 -6.11 1.90
CA LYS A 93 12.36 -6.60 2.86
C LYS A 93 11.12 -7.17 2.19
N ILE A 94 10.64 -6.54 1.13
CA ILE A 94 9.49 -7.07 0.38
C ILE A 94 9.87 -8.32 -0.43
N ALA A 95 11.09 -8.40 -0.97
CA ALA A 95 11.60 -9.62 -1.59
C ALA A 95 11.70 -10.79 -0.60
N GLU A 96 12.19 -10.51 0.62
CA GLU A 96 12.18 -11.49 1.72
C GLU A 96 10.77 -11.94 2.10
N ALA A 97 9.81 -11.01 2.15
CA ALA A 97 8.40 -11.33 2.39
C ALA A 97 7.81 -12.18 1.25
N GLY A 98 8.13 -11.88 -0.02
CA GLY A 98 7.77 -12.69 -1.18
C GLY A 98 8.35 -14.12 -1.11
N ALA A 99 9.59 -14.26 -0.65
CA ALA A 99 10.18 -15.58 -0.44
C ALA A 99 9.52 -16.36 0.71
N LEU A 100 8.97 -15.68 1.74
CA LEU A 100 8.16 -16.32 2.78
C LEU A 100 6.81 -16.79 2.26
N ILE A 101 6.18 -16.04 1.35
CA ILE A 101 4.96 -16.46 0.63
C ILE A 101 5.21 -17.76 -0.13
N GLY A 102 6.33 -17.87 -0.85
CA GLY A 102 6.72 -19.10 -1.56
C GLY A 102 6.88 -20.32 -0.64
N LYS A 103 7.03 -20.11 0.67
CA LYS A 103 7.08 -21.16 1.71
C LYS A 103 5.76 -21.35 2.46
N GLY A 104 4.68 -20.69 2.04
CA GLY A 104 3.38 -20.70 2.73
C GLY A 104 3.37 -19.97 4.08
N LYS A 105 4.38 -19.14 4.38
CA LYS A 105 4.54 -18.46 5.68
C LYS A 105 3.94 -17.05 5.64
N PHE A 106 2.64 -16.94 5.34
CA PHE A 106 1.96 -15.65 5.12
C PHE A 106 1.94 -14.73 6.33
N ASP A 107 1.67 -15.24 7.53
CA ASP A 107 1.68 -14.42 8.75
C ASP A 107 3.07 -13.84 9.05
N LYS A 108 4.12 -14.63 8.80
CA LYS A 108 5.50 -14.13 8.93
C LYS A 108 5.79 -13.08 7.86
N ALA A 109 5.35 -13.28 6.63
CA ALA A 109 5.47 -12.27 5.58
C ALA A 109 4.75 -10.97 5.98
N ALA A 110 3.58 -11.06 6.61
CA ALA A 110 2.85 -9.91 7.15
C ALA A 110 3.62 -9.18 8.26
N ASP A 111 4.28 -9.91 9.17
CA ASP A 111 5.13 -9.30 10.21
C ASP A 111 6.26 -8.45 9.60
N HIS A 112 6.80 -8.86 8.45
CA HIS A 112 7.86 -8.12 7.76
C HIS A 112 7.35 -6.87 7.03
N LEU A 113 6.07 -6.80 6.68
CA LEU A 113 5.50 -5.66 5.97
C LEU A 113 5.54 -4.36 6.76
N LYS A 114 5.49 -4.41 8.09
CA LYS A 114 5.60 -3.20 8.92
C LYS A 114 6.93 -2.49 8.67
N SER A 115 8.02 -3.25 8.75
CA SER A 115 9.38 -2.73 8.56
C SER A 115 9.65 -2.25 7.13
N TYR A 116 8.96 -2.84 6.15
CA TYR A 116 8.94 -2.37 4.76
C TYR A 116 8.23 -1.01 4.68
N GLY A 117 7.02 -0.90 5.23
CA GLY A 117 6.24 0.35 5.20
C GLY A 117 6.95 1.52 5.87
N GLU A 118 7.71 1.26 6.95
CA GLU A 118 8.55 2.26 7.61
C GLU A 118 9.66 2.79 6.70
N ASP A 119 10.41 1.91 6.03
CA ASP A 119 11.46 2.35 5.10
C ASP A 119 10.87 3.12 3.93
N VAL A 120 9.71 2.71 3.40
CA VAL A 120 9.01 3.43 2.32
C VAL A 120 8.59 4.83 2.75
N ALA A 121 8.04 4.97 3.96
CA ALA A 121 7.68 6.28 4.50
C ALA A 121 8.92 7.18 4.64
N GLU A 122 10.03 6.64 5.14
CA GLU A 122 11.28 7.38 5.24
C GLU A 122 11.82 7.82 3.86
N VAL A 123 11.68 7.01 2.81
CA VAL A 123 12.04 7.40 1.44
C VAL A 123 11.26 8.64 1.02
N GLY A 124 9.94 8.66 1.24
CA GLY A 124 9.11 9.83 0.92
C GLY A 124 9.54 11.08 1.68
N ASP A 125 9.80 10.96 2.99
CA ASP A 125 10.26 12.07 3.82
C ASP A 125 11.62 12.61 3.38
N LEU A 126 12.57 11.72 3.08
CA LEU A 126 13.92 12.10 2.64
C LEU A 126 13.89 12.70 1.23
N ALA A 127 13.13 12.13 0.31
CA ALA A 127 12.95 12.70 -1.03
C ALA A 127 12.37 14.13 -0.95
N ASN A 128 11.39 14.35 -0.08
CA ASN A 128 10.83 15.69 0.18
C ASN A 128 11.86 16.65 0.78
N LYS A 129 12.76 16.18 1.64
CA LYS A 129 13.88 17.00 2.16
C LYS A 129 14.85 17.36 1.05
N VAL A 130 15.26 16.39 0.24
CA VAL A 130 16.16 16.60 -0.90
C VAL A 130 15.55 17.58 -1.90
N ALA A 131 14.23 17.50 -2.16
CA ALA A 131 13.55 18.39 -3.11
C ALA A 131 13.64 19.88 -2.72
N LYS A 132 13.86 20.21 -1.43
CA LYS A 132 14.07 21.58 -0.96
C LYS A 132 15.44 22.14 -1.35
N THR A 133 16.42 21.27 -1.58
CA THR A 133 17.81 21.66 -1.88
C THR A 133 18.22 21.34 -3.32
N ASP A 134 17.76 20.23 -3.86
CA ASP A 134 18.11 19.70 -5.18
C ASP A 134 16.91 18.97 -5.78
N LYS A 135 16.14 19.68 -6.61
CA LYS A 135 14.93 19.14 -7.25
C LYS A 135 15.25 18.01 -8.21
N THR A 136 16.31 18.13 -9.01
CA THR A 136 16.67 17.12 -10.01
C THR A 136 17.09 15.80 -9.35
N LYS A 137 17.87 15.87 -8.26
CA LYS A 137 18.23 14.67 -7.49
C LYS A 137 17.01 14.04 -6.81
N ALA A 138 16.12 14.87 -6.25
CA ALA A 138 14.87 14.39 -5.66
C ALA A 138 13.98 13.71 -6.70
N GLU A 139 13.83 14.27 -7.90
CA GLU A 139 13.07 13.67 -8.99
C GLU A 139 13.57 12.25 -9.32
N GLY A 140 14.89 12.06 -9.45
CA GLY A 140 15.47 10.73 -9.70
C GLY A 140 15.13 9.71 -8.61
N ILE A 141 15.23 10.12 -7.34
CA ILE A 141 14.86 9.28 -6.18
C ILE A 141 13.37 8.94 -6.21
N ILE A 142 12.50 9.93 -6.46
CA ILE A 142 11.06 9.75 -6.46
C ILE A 142 10.64 8.84 -7.62
N THR A 143 11.18 9.04 -8.82
CA THR A 143 10.92 8.20 -9.99
C THR A 143 11.28 6.74 -9.71
N GLN A 144 12.48 6.49 -9.19
CA GLN A 144 12.92 5.13 -8.86
C GLN A 144 12.06 4.51 -7.76
N ALA A 145 11.86 5.24 -6.66
CA ALA A 145 11.05 4.75 -5.54
C ALA A 145 9.62 4.45 -5.97
N LEU A 146 8.98 5.33 -6.74
CA LEU A 146 7.62 5.13 -7.26
C LEU A 146 7.53 3.85 -8.10
N SER A 147 8.47 3.63 -9.02
CA SER A 147 8.51 2.41 -9.84
C SER A 147 8.61 1.15 -8.97
N ASP A 148 9.51 1.17 -8.00
CA ASP A 148 9.71 0.05 -7.07
C ASP A 148 8.45 -0.19 -6.21
N GLN A 149 7.87 0.87 -5.65
CA GLN A 149 6.65 0.77 -4.83
C GLN A 149 5.47 0.19 -5.61
N ILE A 150 5.30 0.57 -6.88
CA ILE A 150 4.23 0.01 -7.73
C ILE A 150 4.42 -1.49 -7.90
N ARG A 151 5.65 -1.97 -8.21
CA ARG A 151 5.95 -3.42 -8.32
C ARG A 151 5.69 -4.15 -7.01
N ASN A 152 6.12 -3.56 -5.91
CA ASN A 152 6.06 -4.18 -4.59
C ASN A 152 4.63 -4.35 -4.07
N GLN A 153 3.67 -3.55 -4.56
CA GLN A 153 2.28 -3.67 -4.10
C GLN A 153 1.63 -5.01 -4.44
N ALA A 154 2.02 -5.67 -5.53
CA ALA A 154 1.52 -7.01 -5.85
C ALA A 154 1.86 -8.03 -4.73
N VAL A 155 3.06 -7.91 -4.16
CA VAL A 155 3.50 -8.75 -3.03
C VAL A 155 2.71 -8.40 -1.77
N VAL A 156 2.52 -7.11 -1.47
CA VAL A 156 1.72 -6.64 -0.33
C VAL A 156 0.28 -7.19 -0.41
N ASP A 157 -0.32 -7.14 -1.60
CA ASP A 157 -1.68 -7.62 -1.85
C ASP A 157 -1.78 -9.14 -1.71
N SER A 158 -0.81 -9.88 -2.24
CA SER A 158 -0.72 -11.33 -2.07
C SER A 158 -0.64 -11.74 -0.59
N ILE A 159 0.16 -11.02 0.21
CA ILE A 159 0.24 -11.23 1.66
C ILE A 159 -1.11 -10.91 2.31
N GLY A 160 -1.74 -9.79 1.97
CA GLY A 160 -3.02 -9.38 2.54
C GLY A 160 -4.17 -10.34 2.25
N ALA A 161 -4.16 -10.95 1.06
CA ALA A 161 -5.17 -11.94 0.65
C ALA A 161 -5.05 -13.26 1.43
N GLN A 162 -3.82 -13.68 1.77
CA GLN A 162 -3.53 -15.01 2.32
C GLN A 162 -3.13 -15.01 3.81
N ALA A 163 -2.88 -13.84 4.40
CA ALA A 163 -2.62 -13.71 5.83
C ALA A 163 -3.85 -14.07 6.67
N SER A 164 -3.62 -14.53 7.90
CA SER A 164 -4.69 -14.79 8.87
C SER A 164 -5.49 -13.52 9.19
N ASP A 165 -6.73 -13.68 9.65
CA ASP A 165 -7.59 -12.53 10.01
C ASP A 165 -6.94 -11.63 11.09
N SER A 166 -6.10 -12.23 11.95
CA SER A 166 -5.33 -11.50 12.96
C SER A 166 -4.31 -10.52 12.37
N LYS A 167 -3.77 -10.82 11.17
CA LYS A 167 -2.73 -10.04 10.49
C LYS A 167 -3.25 -9.13 9.40
N LYS A 168 -4.45 -9.35 8.88
CA LYS A 168 -5.07 -8.50 7.84
C LYS A 168 -5.15 -7.02 8.24
N GLY A 169 -5.35 -6.72 9.52
CA GLY A 169 -5.33 -5.34 10.04
C GLY A 169 -3.98 -4.64 9.82
N GLU A 170 -2.89 -5.32 10.16
CA GLU A 170 -1.52 -4.81 10.00
C GLU A 170 -1.17 -4.63 8.50
N VAL A 171 -1.52 -5.62 7.67
CA VAL A 171 -1.27 -5.53 6.21
C VAL A 171 -2.06 -4.37 5.59
N LYS A 172 -3.31 -4.16 6.02
CA LYS A 172 -4.14 -3.05 5.56
C LYS A 172 -3.53 -1.70 5.94
N GLU A 173 -3.00 -1.58 7.17
CA GLU A 173 -2.34 -0.35 7.62
C GLU A 173 -1.10 -0.04 6.76
N VAL A 174 -0.25 -1.04 6.52
CA VAL A 174 0.92 -0.89 5.63
C VAL A 174 0.48 -0.48 4.24
N LYS A 175 -0.53 -1.16 3.66
CA LYS A 175 -1.06 -0.83 2.33
C LYS A 175 -1.58 0.61 2.26
N THR A 176 -2.28 1.08 3.29
CA THR A 176 -2.76 2.47 3.37
C THR A 176 -1.59 3.46 3.45
N LYS A 177 -0.60 3.21 4.32
CA LYS A 177 0.58 4.07 4.46
C LYS A 177 1.40 4.14 3.17
N THR A 178 1.73 3.00 2.58
CA THR A 178 2.43 2.94 1.30
C THR A 178 1.64 3.61 0.18
N GLY A 179 0.30 3.46 0.16
CA GLY A 179 -0.57 4.17 -0.79
C GLY A 179 -0.51 5.70 -0.65
N GLN A 180 -0.48 6.21 0.58
CA GLN A 180 -0.30 7.65 0.83
C GLN A 180 1.06 8.15 0.36
N VAL A 181 2.12 7.39 0.61
CA VAL A 181 3.48 7.71 0.14
C VAL A 181 3.54 7.74 -1.39
N ILE A 182 2.98 6.72 -2.06
CA ILE A 182 2.86 6.68 -3.52
C ILE A 182 2.10 7.91 -4.04
N GLY A 183 0.96 8.25 -3.43
CA GLY A 183 0.21 9.45 -3.81
C GLY A 183 1.03 10.73 -3.66
N GLY A 184 1.79 10.86 -2.56
CA GLY A 184 2.71 11.96 -2.34
C GLY A 184 3.84 12.03 -3.39
N MET A 185 4.41 10.88 -3.77
CA MET A 185 5.43 10.78 -4.82
C MET A 185 4.89 11.21 -6.19
N VAL A 186 3.68 10.77 -6.55
CA VAL A 186 3.01 11.16 -7.80
C VAL A 186 2.79 12.66 -7.85
N VAL A 187 2.27 13.25 -6.76
CA VAL A 187 2.10 14.71 -6.65
C VAL A 187 3.44 15.44 -6.72
N ALA A 188 4.50 14.91 -6.12
CA ALA A 188 5.82 15.53 -6.13
C ALA A 188 6.51 15.48 -7.50
N LEU A 189 6.26 14.44 -8.31
CA LEU A 189 6.78 14.38 -9.68
C LEU A 189 6.11 15.40 -10.60
N ASN A 190 4.81 15.63 -10.44
CA ASN A 190 4.01 16.60 -11.22
C ASN A 190 4.30 16.54 -12.75
N ASP A 191 4.60 15.35 -13.26
CA ASP A 191 5.00 15.10 -14.64
C ASP A 191 4.28 13.83 -15.11
N SER A 192 3.11 14.06 -15.75
CA SER A 192 2.24 12.99 -16.21
C SER A 192 2.94 12.05 -17.19
N SER A 193 3.84 12.55 -18.04
CA SER A 193 4.57 11.73 -19.01
C SER A 193 5.55 10.77 -18.31
N LYS A 194 6.28 11.23 -17.28
CA LYS A 194 7.13 10.35 -16.47
C LYS A 194 6.31 9.32 -15.70
N ILE A 195 5.14 9.70 -15.18
CA ILE A 195 4.25 8.78 -14.46
C ILE A 195 3.74 7.68 -15.42
N GLU A 196 3.30 8.04 -16.62
CA GLU A 196 2.88 7.10 -17.66
C GLU A 196 4.02 6.17 -18.08
N GLU A 197 5.25 6.70 -18.21
CA GLU A 197 6.43 5.89 -18.50
C GLU A 197 6.68 4.86 -17.39
N ILE A 198 6.67 5.29 -16.12
CA ILE A 198 6.85 4.39 -14.96
C ILE A 198 5.78 3.31 -14.95
N VAL A 199 4.50 3.68 -15.12
CA VAL A 199 3.37 2.75 -15.15
C VAL A 199 3.52 1.74 -16.29
N SER A 200 3.96 2.21 -17.46
CA SER A 200 4.20 1.36 -18.63
C SER A 200 5.36 0.38 -18.42
N GLN A 201 6.43 0.81 -17.75
CA GLN A 201 7.59 -0.03 -17.43
C GLN A 201 7.27 -1.11 -16.39
N VAL A 202 6.29 -0.88 -15.51
CA VAL A 202 5.90 -1.85 -14.48
C VAL A 202 4.89 -2.88 -15.01
N GLY A 203 4.15 -2.56 -16.07
CA GLY A 203 3.13 -3.41 -16.65
C GLY A 203 1.81 -3.35 -15.87
N ILE A 204 0.71 -3.03 -16.57
CA ILE A 204 -0.59 -2.73 -15.96
C ILE A 204 -1.20 -3.93 -15.24
N GLU A 205 -0.89 -5.15 -15.68
CA GLU A 205 -1.37 -6.40 -15.08
C GLU A 205 -0.95 -6.60 -13.61
N ASN A 206 0.11 -5.92 -13.17
CA ASN A 206 0.62 -6.02 -11.79
C ASN A 206 0.30 -4.82 -10.91
N ILE A 207 -0.48 -3.83 -11.40
CA ILE A 207 -0.77 -2.61 -10.64
C ILE A 207 -2.09 -2.78 -9.87
N PRO A 208 -2.07 -2.61 -8.53
CA PRO A 208 -3.30 -2.68 -7.73
C PRO A 208 -4.30 -1.61 -8.16
N THR A 209 -5.58 -1.98 -8.23
CA THR A 209 -6.66 -1.06 -8.61
C THR A 209 -6.70 0.21 -7.77
N ASN A 210 -6.40 0.13 -6.46
CA ASN A 210 -6.35 1.30 -5.59
C ASN A 210 -5.20 2.26 -5.97
N THR A 211 -4.06 1.74 -6.41
CA THR A 211 -2.93 2.54 -6.91
C THR A 211 -3.28 3.20 -8.23
N ILE A 212 -3.94 2.46 -9.13
CA ILE A 212 -4.46 2.99 -10.40
C ILE A 212 -5.44 4.15 -10.13
N THR A 213 -6.39 3.98 -9.21
CA THR A 213 -7.36 5.03 -8.87
C THR A 213 -6.67 6.26 -8.26
N THR A 214 -5.69 6.08 -7.37
CA THR A 214 -4.91 7.21 -6.84
C THR A 214 -4.17 7.94 -7.97
N ILE A 215 -3.49 7.20 -8.86
CA ILE A 215 -2.77 7.78 -10.00
C ILE A 215 -3.72 8.50 -10.95
N GLN A 216 -4.84 7.89 -11.34
CA GLN A 216 -5.84 8.49 -12.24
C GLN A 216 -6.44 9.76 -11.65
N ASN A 217 -6.88 9.74 -10.39
CA ASN A 217 -7.43 10.93 -9.74
C ASN A 217 -6.39 12.07 -9.65
N THR A 218 -5.10 11.76 -9.44
CA THR A 218 -4.03 12.75 -9.45
C THR A 218 -3.69 13.28 -10.85
N LEU A 219 -3.77 12.44 -11.89
CA LEU A 219 -3.55 12.86 -13.28
C LEU A 219 -4.70 13.76 -13.77
N ASP A 220 -5.94 13.43 -13.45
CA ASP A 220 -7.13 14.21 -13.84
C ASP A 220 -7.16 15.59 -13.17
N THR A 221 -6.73 15.67 -11.91
CA THR A 221 -6.61 16.94 -11.18
C THR A 221 -5.45 17.80 -11.68
N THR A 222 -4.35 17.18 -12.13
CA THR A 222 -3.21 17.92 -12.73
C THR A 222 -3.53 18.42 -14.14
N SER A 223 -4.28 17.64 -14.93
CA SER A 223 -4.76 18.01 -16.27
C SER A 223 -5.80 19.14 -16.26
N SER A 224 -6.57 19.25 -15.16
CA SER A 224 -7.63 20.23 -15.00
C SER A 224 -7.20 21.54 -14.32
N GLN A 225 -5.92 21.70 -13.95
CA GLN A 225 -5.46 22.96 -13.35
C GLN A 225 -5.42 24.05 -14.44
N PRO A 226 -6.29 25.08 -14.38
CA PRO A 226 -6.27 26.14 -15.38
C PRO A 226 -4.90 26.82 -15.33
N ALA A 227 -4.28 26.96 -16.51
CA ALA A 227 -3.07 27.75 -16.68
C ALA A 227 -3.20 29.04 -15.88
N SER A 228 -2.24 29.27 -14.97
CA SER A 228 -2.21 30.49 -14.16
C SER A 228 -2.48 31.69 -15.07
N PRO A 229 -3.42 32.59 -14.71
CA PRO A 229 -3.72 33.74 -15.55
C PRO A 229 -2.44 34.55 -15.76
N SER A 230 -1.95 34.49 -17.00
CA SER A 230 -0.90 35.35 -17.53
C SER A 230 -1.23 36.78 -17.14
N GLY A 231 -0.29 37.43 -16.44
CA GLY A 231 -0.51 38.72 -15.80
C GLY A 231 -1.15 39.75 -16.73
N ASP A 232 -2.31 40.24 -16.32
CA ASP A 232 -2.80 41.54 -16.71
C ASP A 232 -2.32 42.53 -15.65
N LEU A 233 -1.29 43.30 -16.01
CA LEU A 233 -0.83 44.44 -15.23
C LEU A 233 -1.82 45.58 -15.44
N GLY A 234 -2.89 45.60 -14.65
CA GLY A 234 -3.86 46.67 -14.81
C GLY A 234 -4.99 46.68 -13.79
N GLU A 235 -4.69 46.93 -12.51
CA GLU A 235 -5.51 47.89 -11.76
C GLU A 235 -4.87 48.30 -10.43
N SER A 236 -4.60 49.60 -10.35
CA SER A 236 -4.19 50.32 -9.16
C SER A 236 -5.29 50.29 -8.09
N VAL A 237 -5.18 49.35 -7.14
CA VAL A 237 -5.97 49.39 -5.90
C VAL A 237 -5.34 50.40 -4.95
N GLN A 238 -6.08 51.48 -4.71
CA GLN A 238 -5.78 52.53 -3.75
C GLN A 238 -5.67 51.93 -2.33
N VAL A 239 -4.51 52.15 -1.71
CA VAL A 239 -4.21 51.82 -0.32
C VAL A 239 -5.03 52.74 0.60
N VAL A 240 -6.00 52.15 1.30
CA VAL A 240 -6.66 52.80 2.45
C VAL A 240 -5.77 52.60 3.68
N PRO A 241 -5.26 53.67 4.33
CA PRO A 241 -4.56 53.51 5.59
C PRO A 241 -5.57 53.30 6.72
N ASN A 242 -5.66 52.08 7.26
CA ASN A 242 -6.34 51.87 8.54
C ASN A 242 -5.40 52.23 9.69
N LYS A 243 -5.89 53.11 10.53
CA LYS A 243 -5.22 53.83 11.60
C LYS A 243 -5.57 53.15 12.92
N THR A 244 -4.53 52.75 13.67
CA THR A 244 -4.44 52.69 15.15
C THR A 244 -5.51 51.82 15.85
N GLU A 245 -5.17 50.79 16.62
CA GLU A 245 -4.76 50.89 18.03
C GLU A 245 -4.36 49.48 18.51
N GLY A 246 -3.24 49.37 19.21
CA GLY A 246 -3.07 48.39 20.29
C GLY A 246 -3.04 49.14 21.63
N PRO A 247 -2.66 48.53 22.76
CA PRO A 247 -2.51 47.10 23.06
C PRO A 247 -3.39 46.68 24.26
N ASP A 248 -3.60 45.37 24.47
CA ASP A 248 -3.81 44.89 25.84
C ASP A 248 -3.14 43.53 26.02
N LEU A 249 -2.01 43.57 26.73
CA LEU A 249 -1.24 42.42 27.18
C LEU A 249 -1.77 42.06 28.58
N ILE A 250 -2.64 41.05 28.66
CA ILE A 250 -2.96 40.42 29.93
C ILE A 250 -1.89 39.35 30.20
N VAL A 251 -0.93 39.72 31.04
CA VAL A 251 0.03 38.82 31.67
C VAL A 251 -0.64 38.18 32.89
N ASP A 252 -1.17 36.97 32.73
CA ASP A 252 -1.59 36.15 33.87
C ASP A 252 -0.35 35.55 34.55
N SER A 253 -0.13 36.02 35.78
CA SER A 253 0.87 35.55 36.72
C SER A 253 0.57 34.12 37.20
N ILE A 254 1.36 33.14 36.75
CA ILE A 254 1.38 31.80 37.34
C ILE A 254 2.35 31.82 38.53
N THR A 255 1.77 31.71 39.73
CA THR A 255 2.49 31.55 40.99
C THR A 255 3.10 30.14 41.10
N VAL A 256 4.42 30.07 41.22
CA VAL A 256 5.16 28.86 41.60
C VAL A 256 5.02 28.66 43.11
N SER A 257 4.23 27.66 43.52
CA SER A 257 4.23 27.16 44.90
C SER A 257 5.06 25.88 44.94
N GLY A 258 6.21 25.96 45.61
CA GLY A 258 7.06 24.81 45.87
C GLY A 258 6.52 23.97 47.02
N ASP A 259 6.68 22.66 46.91
CA ASP A 259 6.80 21.80 48.08
C ASP A 259 7.85 20.71 47.81
N ARG A 260 8.99 20.86 48.49
CA ARG A 260 10.00 19.81 48.63
C ARG A 260 9.64 19.03 49.89
N LYS A 261 9.32 17.74 49.73
CA LYS A 261 9.52 16.77 50.81
C LYS A 261 10.51 15.71 50.35
N ALA A 262 11.74 15.86 50.84
CA ALA A 262 12.65 14.76 51.00
C ALA A 262 12.17 13.92 52.20
N THR A 263 12.04 12.62 52.00
CA THR A 263 12.00 11.65 53.09
C THR A 263 13.10 10.63 52.83
N VAL A 264 13.83 10.38 53.92
CA VAL A 264 15.01 9.53 54.11
C VAL A 264 14.71 8.07 53.82
#